data_AF-A0A933BCN9-F1
#
_entry.id   AF-A0A933BCN9-F1
#
_cell.length_a   1.000
_cell.length_b   1.000
_cell.length_c   1.000
_cell.angle_alpha   90.00
_cell.angle_beta   90.00
_cell.angle_gamma   90.00
#
_symmetry.space_group_name_H-M   'P 1'
#
loop_
_entity.id
_entity.type
_entity.pdbx_description
1 polymer ?
#
loop_
_entity_poly.entity_id
_entity_poly.type
_entity_poly.pdbx_seq_one_letter_code
_entity_poly.pdbx_strand_id
1 'polypeptide(L)'
;MERCRGQILIPALFLFPTFFLFIFLIFETAKVSREKIRHQFAIDSAAFVEMTNYSDFLNRSAYVNGAFPMRIFREGFAGTQLDNLGRDCGEGQTQIALDDLLYRDGVFPRDPDNPERQEFAESDRQWKIRFDPEGNRAGMNDLPPEVASTDGTCNRDRCVTLISRRTAQCWNINWQDANQIYKLYVQIYKLLGQVESAQYSVLNRLAREHNFLKKSYWLNMGGDTALREAEDAVTSFRPAADSFLEQVDFHCAQYLYFHGNQLQPRWEQPYVIVAPDEPQGPDKWSPEGGLMDRGCDGGLFQLVTVEPSILNGMAAGWPAETRWTLNPQGEAKYNYWNVDLDNTMLRLDRGPRVRARIAVAGFGTQASVWPDPTPKYQVRLYP
;
A
#
# COMPACT_ATOMS: atom_id res chain seq x y z
N MET A 1 -56.88 -53.09 42.96
CA MET A 1 -56.67 -52.06 41.91
C MET A 1 -55.42 -51.23 42.26
N GLU A 2 -54.28 -51.87 42.51
CA GLU A 2 -53.07 -51.18 42.97
C GLU A 2 -51.84 -51.84 42.34
N ARG A 3 -51.51 -51.47 41.10
CA ARG A 3 -50.23 -51.79 40.43
C ARG A 3 -50.20 -51.06 39.09
N CYS A 4 -49.99 -49.74 39.11
CA CYS A 4 -49.68 -48.95 37.90
C CYS A 4 -49.16 -47.52 38.21
N ARG A 5 -49.27 -47.00 39.45
CA ARG A 5 -48.76 -45.64 39.76
C ARG A 5 -47.22 -45.54 39.84
N GLY A 6 -46.53 -46.64 40.18
CA GLY A 6 -45.06 -46.66 40.27
C GLY A 6 -44.32 -46.71 38.92
N GLN A 7 -44.98 -47.16 37.84
CA GLN A 7 -44.36 -47.30 36.52
C GLN A 7 -44.23 -45.98 35.76
N ILE A 8 -45.02 -44.96 36.10
CA ILE A 8 -44.88 -43.60 35.55
C ILE A 8 -43.89 -42.78 36.40
N LEU A 9 -43.87 -43.03 37.71
CA LEU A 9 -43.03 -42.29 38.65
C LEU A 9 -41.53 -42.52 38.41
N ILE A 10 -41.10 -43.78 38.15
CA ILE A 10 -39.67 -44.10 37.99
C ILE A 10 -39.07 -43.46 36.73
N PRO A 11 -39.67 -43.56 35.52
CA PRO A 11 -39.16 -42.85 34.35
C PRO A 11 -39.23 -41.33 34.50
N ALA A 12 -40.28 -40.79 35.14
CA ALA A 12 -40.40 -39.35 35.40
C ALA A 12 -39.30 -38.84 36.35
N LEU A 13 -38.86 -39.65 37.32
CA LEU A 13 -37.78 -39.33 38.26
C LEU A 13 -36.43 -39.19 37.57
N PHE A 14 -36.23 -39.85 36.42
CA PHE A 14 -35.03 -39.67 35.60
C PHE A 14 -35.22 -38.62 34.49
N LEU A 15 -36.40 -38.58 33.85
CA LEU A 15 -36.69 -37.67 32.75
C LEU A 15 -36.71 -36.21 33.19
N PHE A 16 -37.32 -35.86 34.34
CA PHE A 16 -37.39 -34.47 34.80
C PHE A 16 -36.00 -33.88 35.09
N PRO A 17 -35.13 -34.52 35.89
CA PRO A 17 -33.78 -34.00 36.14
C PRO A 17 -32.93 -33.93 34.86
N THR A 18 -33.06 -34.91 33.97
CA THR A 18 -32.33 -34.92 32.69
C THR A 18 -32.80 -33.79 31.78
N PHE A 19 -34.11 -33.54 31.69
CA PHE A 19 -34.67 -32.46 30.88
C PHE A 19 -34.32 -31.09 31.45
N PHE A 20 -34.32 -30.96 32.78
CA PHE A 20 -33.88 -29.75 33.47
C PHE A 20 -32.40 -29.48 33.19
N LEU A 21 -31.52 -30.47 33.37
CA LEU A 21 -30.11 -30.40 33.01
C LEU A 21 -29.91 -29.96 31.55
N PHE A 22 -30.69 -30.52 30.63
CA PHE A 22 -30.62 -30.18 29.21
C PHE A 22 -31.02 -28.73 28.92
N ILE A 23 -32.11 -28.23 29.54
CA ILE A 23 -32.53 -26.82 29.42
C ILE A 23 -31.44 -25.89 29.96
N PHE A 24 -30.88 -26.17 31.13
CA PHE A 24 -29.80 -25.36 31.70
C PHE A 24 -28.55 -25.38 30.83
N LEU A 25 -28.19 -26.55 30.29
CA LEU A 25 -27.06 -26.67 29.39
C LEU A 25 -27.25 -25.85 28.11
N ILE A 26 -28.44 -25.82 27.53
CA ILE A 26 -28.78 -24.95 26.40
C ILE A 26 -28.63 -23.48 26.77
N PHE A 27 -29.18 -23.07 27.92
CA PHE A 27 -29.15 -21.68 28.37
C PHE A 27 -27.71 -21.19 28.63
N GLU A 28 -26.91 -21.99 29.33
CA GLU A 28 -25.50 -21.69 29.60
C GLU A 28 -24.66 -21.67 28.32
N THR A 29 -24.91 -22.60 27.39
CA THR A 29 -24.26 -22.61 26.08
C THR A 29 -24.64 -21.37 25.28
N ALA A 30 -25.90 -20.94 25.33
CA ALA A 30 -26.36 -19.73 24.64
C ALA A 30 -25.71 -18.45 25.21
N LYS A 31 -25.53 -18.36 26.55
CA LYS A 31 -24.81 -17.27 27.20
C LYS A 31 -23.36 -17.18 26.74
N VAL A 32 -22.61 -18.28 26.83
CA VAL A 32 -21.20 -18.34 26.40
C VAL A 32 -21.06 -18.07 24.91
N SER A 33 -21.98 -18.60 24.09
CA SER A 33 -22.02 -18.38 22.64
C SER A 33 -22.25 -16.90 22.30
N ARG A 34 -23.17 -16.22 22.99
CA ARG A 34 -23.44 -14.80 22.78
C ARG A 34 -22.21 -13.95 23.05
N GLU A 35 -21.52 -14.19 24.17
CA GLU A 35 -20.31 -13.43 24.49
C GLU A 35 -19.17 -13.75 23.52
N LYS A 36 -18.98 -15.02 23.15
CA LYS A 36 -18.02 -15.38 22.08
C LYS A 36 -18.29 -14.62 20.78
N ILE A 37 -19.56 -14.53 20.34
CA ILE A 37 -19.94 -13.81 19.12
C ILE A 37 -19.60 -12.33 19.24
N ARG A 38 -19.83 -11.70 20.41
CA ARG A 38 -19.47 -10.29 20.64
C ARG A 38 -17.95 -10.07 20.54
N HIS A 39 -17.16 -10.91 21.20
CA HIS A 39 -15.70 -10.84 21.12
C HIS A 39 -15.18 -11.10 19.70
N GLN A 40 -15.76 -12.06 18.97
CA GLN A 40 -15.41 -12.33 17.58
C GLN A 40 -15.72 -11.11 16.70
N PHE A 41 -16.91 -10.52 16.83
CA PHE A 41 -17.27 -9.32 16.08
C PHE A 41 -16.35 -8.13 16.39
N ALA A 42 -15.93 -7.98 17.66
CA ALA A 42 -15.02 -6.93 18.08
C ALA A 42 -13.62 -7.08 17.47
N ILE A 43 -13.04 -8.30 17.47
CA ILE A 43 -11.72 -8.54 16.88
C ILE A 43 -11.75 -8.44 15.36
N ASP A 44 -12.81 -8.94 14.72
CA ASP A 44 -13.03 -8.87 13.28
C ASP A 44 -13.06 -7.41 12.79
N SER A 45 -13.85 -6.58 13.47
CA SER A 45 -13.97 -5.15 13.17
C SER A 45 -12.66 -4.42 13.42
N ALA A 46 -11.99 -4.71 14.53
CA ALA A 46 -10.74 -4.06 14.91
C ALA A 46 -9.60 -4.37 13.94
N ALA A 47 -9.43 -5.65 13.59
CA ALA A 47 -8.44 -6.08 12.62
C ALA A 47 -8.72 -5.47 11.24
N PHE A 48 -10.00 -5.42 10.83
CA PHE A 48 -10.41 -4.84 9.55
C PHE A 48 -10.08 -3.35 9.43
N VAL A 49 -10.40 -2.56 10.46
CA VAL A 49 -10.08 -1.13 10.48
C VAL A 49 -8.57 -0.91 10.47
N GLU A 50 -7.81 -1.69 11.26
CA GLU A 50 -6.34 -1.59 11.30
C GLU A 50 -5.74 -1.87 9.91
N MET A 51 -6.14 -2.96 9.25
CA MET A 51 -5.61 -3.35 7.94
C MET A 51 -6.03 -2.43 6.80
N THR A 52 -7.14 -1.71 6.95
CA THR A 52 -7.57 -0.71 5.96
C THR A 52 -6.54 0.40 5.83
N ASN A 53 -5.87 0.82 6.92
CA ASN A 53 -4.81 1.84 6.85
C ASN A 53 -3.63 1.40 5.96
N TYR A 54 -3.23 0.12 6.05
CA TYR A 54 -2.15 -0.41 5.22
C TYR A 54 -2.59 -0.53 3.75
N SER A 55 -3.81 -1.01 3.50
CA SER A 55 -4.38 -1.08 2.16
C SER A 55 -4.48 0.30 1.50
N ASP A 56 -4.90 1.32 2.26
CA ASP A 56 -5.00 2.70 1.79
C ASP A 56 -3.64 3.28 1.45
N PHE A 57 -2.62 3.04 2.29
CA PHE A 57 -1.25 3.43 2.00
C PHE A 57 -0.77 2.79 0.70
N LEU A 58 -0.84 1.46 0.58
CA LEU A 58 -0.39 0.73 -0.61
C LEU A 58 -1.08 1.20 -1.90
N ASN A 59 -2.40 1.44 -1.85
CA ASN A 59 -3.17 1.95 -2.99
C ASN A 59 -2.79 3.39 -3.39
N ARG A 60 -2.42 4.23 -2.43
CA ARG A 60 -1.99 5.61 -2.71
C ARG A 60 -0.55 5.65 -3.21
N SER A 61 0.35 4.89 -2.60
CA SER A 61 1.73 4.69 -3.08
C SER A 61 1.75 4.20 -4.53
N ALA A 62 0.90 3.20 -4.83
CA ALA A 62 0.65 2.72 -6.19
C ALA A 62 0.25 3.83 -7.18
N TYR A 63 -0.61 4.75 -6.75
CA TYR A 63 -1.12 5.82 -7.58
C TYR A 63 -0.06 6.90 -7.82
N VAL A 64 0.71 7.22 -6.78
CA VAL A 64 1.84 8.17 -6.81
C VAL A 64 2.99 7.65 -7.69
N ASN A 65 3.27 6.35 -7.66
CA ASN A 65 4.34 5.73 -8.45
C ASN A 65 4.08 5.80 -9.97
N GLY A 66 2.81 5.78 -10.40
CA GLY A 66 2.50 5.56 -11.81
C GLY A 66 1.41 6.45 -12.38
N ALA A 67 0.19 6.23 -11.90
CA ALA A 67 -1.02 6.80 -12.50
C ALA A 67 -1.02 8.34 -12.49
N PHE A 68 -0.53 8.95 -11.42
CA PHE A 68 -0.54 10.40 -11.27
C PHE A 68 0.51 11.10 -12.16
N PRO A 69 1.81 10.72 -12.16
CA PRO A 69 2.77 11.23 -13.12
C PRO A 69 2.28 11.12 -14.57
N MET A 70 1.82 9.93 -14.98
CA MET A 70 1.32 9.69 -16.34
C MET A 70 0.28 10.73 -16.77
N ARG A 71 -0.73 10.98 -15.91
CA ARG A 71 -1.80 11.92 -16.22
C ARG A 71 -1.31 13.33 -16.39
N ILE A 72 -0.47 13.82 -15.48
CA ILE A 72 0.00 15.22 -15.54
C ILE A 72 0.88 15.46 -16.76
N PHE A 73 1.84 14.56 -17.02
CA PHE A 73 2.72 14.72 -18.19
C PHE A 73 1.94 14.62 -19.50
N ARG A 74 0.96 13.72 -19.57
CA ARG A 74 0.10 13.62 -20.74
C ARG A 74 -0.80 14.84 -20.93
N GLU A 75 -1.47 15.32 -19.87
CA GLU A 75 -2.31 16.51 -19.94
C GLU A 75 -1.50 17.76 -20.33
N GLY A 76 -0.27 17.87 -19.82
CA GLY A 76 0.62 18.99 -20.13
C GLY A 76 1.22 18.96 -21.53
N PHE A 77 1.47 17.78 -22.11
CA PHE A 77 2.33 17.66 -23.29
C PHE A 77 1.78 16.86 -24.49
N ALA A 78 0.66 16.15 -24.37
CA ALA A 78 0.11 15.36 -25.47
C ALA A 78 -0.30 16.21 -26.69
N GLY A 79 -0.65 17.48 -26.47
CA GLY A 79 -0.98 18.42 -27.54
C GLY A 79 0.22 19.01 -28.27
N THR A 80 1.43 18.85 -27.73
CA THR A 80 2.64 19.47 -28.28
C THR A 80 3.33 18.50 -29.23
N GLN A 81 3.19 18.76 -30.53
CA GLN A 81 3.86 18.01 -31.58
C GLN A 81 5.26 18.58 -31.84
N LEU A 82 6.25 17.71 -31.92
CA LEU A 82 7.64 18.05 -32.21
C LEU A 82 8.01 17.57 -33.60
N ASP A 83 8.64 18.44 -34.37
CA ASP A 83 9.12 18.09 -35.71
C ASP A 83 10.43 17.31 -35.66
N ASN A 84 10.54 16.31 -36.53
CA ASN A 84 11.76 15.57 -36.75
C ASN A 84 12.80 16.45 -37.46
N LEU A 85 14.03 16.47 -36.93
CA LEU A 85 15.17 17.21 -37.51
C LEU A 85 15.81 16.49 -38.72
N GLY A 86 15.21 15.39 -39.21
CA GLY A 86 15.64 14.66 -40.40
C GLY A 86 16.91 13.83 -40.20
N ARG A 87 17.26 13.52 -38.95
CA ARG A 87 18.36 12.60 -38.63
C ARG A 87 17.81 11.18 -38.52
N ASP A 88 18.65 10.16 -38.81
CA ASP A 88 18.31 8.72 -38.74
C ASP A 88 18.00 8.29 -37.29
N CYS A 89 16.83 8.69 -36.82
CA CYS A 89 16.37 8.52 -35.47
C CYS A 89 15.36 7.38 -35.32
N GLY A 90 15.27 6.55 -36.37
CA GLY A 90 14.54 5.29 -36.33
C GLY A 90 13.05 5.50 -36.14
N GLU A 91 12.39 6.09 -37.13
CA GLU A 91 10.97 5.92 -37.45
C GLU A 91 10.68 6.93 -38.58
N GLY A 92 10.02 6.50 -39.66
CA GLY A 92 9.60 7.39 -40.76
C GLY A 92 8.55 8.43 -40.35
N GLN A 93 8.48 8.78 -39.07
CA GLN A 93 7.59 9.75 -38.48
C GLN A 93 8.18 11.15 -38.63
N THR A 94 7.37 12.05 -39.19
CA THR A 94 7.70 13.47 -39.33
C THR A 94 7.46 14.24 -38.04
N GLN A 95 6.58 13.73 -37.16
CA GLN A 95 6.18 14.35 -35.91
C GLN A 95 5.96 13.30 -34.81
N ILE A 96 6.23 13.69 -33.56
CA ILE A 96 5.93 12.91 -32.36
C ILE A 96 5.33 13.83 -31.29
N ALA A 97 4.43 13.30 -30.47
CA ALA A 97 3.95 14.01 -29.31
C ALA A 97 5.05 14.08 -28.23
N LEU A 98 5.17 15.22 -27.54
CA LEU A 98 6.21 15.42 -26.54
C LEU A 98 6.07 14.45 -25.36
N ASP A 99 4.85 14.07 -24.96
CA ASP A 99 4.62 13.08 -23.90
C ASP A 99 5.11 11.67 -24.28
N ASP A 100 4.88 11.24 -25.53
CA ASP A 100 5.41 9.97 -26.06
C ASP A 100 6.94 9.93 -26.01
N LEU A 101 7.57 11.05 -26.37
CA LEU A 101 9.03 11.21 -26.34
C LEU A 101 9.56 11.19 -24.91
N LEU A 102 8.92 11.88 -23.97
CA LEU A 102 9.31 11.89 -22.56
C LEU A 102 9.10 10.52 -21.90
N TYR A 103 8.07 9.77 -22.31
CA TYR A 103 7.88 8.38 -21.88
C TYR A 103 9.03 7.49 -22.36
N ARG A 104 9.41 7.57 -23.64
CA ARG A 104 10.56 6.85 -24.20
C ARG A 104 11.88 7.21 -23.50
N ASP A 105 12.07 8.47 -23.12
CA ASP A 105 13.24 8.91 -22.36
C ASP A 105 13.19 8.49 -20.87
N GLY A 106 12.10 7.87 -20.41
CA GLY A 106 11.96 7.33 -19.05
C GLY A 106 11.58 8.38 -17.99
N VAL A 107 11.00 9.50 -18.41
CA VAL A 107 10.64 10.61 -17.51
C VAL A 107 9.51 10.22 -16.55
N PHE A 108 8.53 9.47 -17.06
CA PHE A 108 7.40 8.98 -16.29
C PHE A 108 6.99 7.60 -16.81
N PRO A 109 6.32 6.77 -16.01
CA PRO A 109 5.80 5.49 -16.47
C PRO A 109 4.42 5.64 -17.12
N ARG A 110 4.03 4.71 -17.99
CA ARG A 110 2.76 4.73 -18.73
C ARG A 110 2.14 3.35 -18.79
N ASP A 111 0.83 3.32 -19.08
CA ASP A 111 0.17 2.11 -19.57
C ASP A 111 0.60 1.84 -21.03
N PRO A 112 1.34 0.75 -21.30
CA PRO A 112 1.82 0.43 -22.65
C PRO A 112 0.68 0.01 -23.58
N ASP A 113 -0.37 -0.62 -23.03
CA ASP A 113 -1.52 -1.12 -23.79
C ASP A 113 -2.51 0.02 -24.09
N ASN A 114 -2.58 1.03 -23.21
CA ASN A 114 -3.47 2.17 -23.35
C ASN A 114 -2.81 3.49 -22.91
N PRO A 115 -1.93 4.09 -23.74
CA PRO A 115 -1.39 5.44 -23.53
C PRO A 115 -2.46 6.46 -23.21
N GLU A 116 -3.61 6.28 -23.86
CA GLU A 116 -4.66 7.27 -23.88
C GLU A 116 -5.61 7.22 -22.68
N ARG A 117 -5.26 6.41 -21.67
CA ARG A 117 -6.07 6.26 -20.47
C ARG A 117 -6.11 7.55 -19.65
N GLN A 118 -7.21 8.29 -19.81
CA GLN A 118 -7.48 9.53 -19.05
C GLN A 118 -7.89 9.21 -17.61
N GLU A 119 -8.55 8.07 -17.41
CA GLU A 119 -9.01 7.61 -16.10
C GLU A 119 -8.68 6.13 -15.89
N PHE A 120 -8.19 5.81 -14.69
CA PHE A 120 -8.10 4.44 -14.20
C PHE A 120 -9.43 4.17 -13.52
N ALA A 121 -10.29 3.37 -14.16
CA ALA A 121 -11.62 3.08 -13.66
C ALA A 121 -11.54 2.37 -12.31
N GLU A 122 -12.50 2.60 -11.43
CA GLU A 122 -12.60 1.86 -10.17
C GLU A 122 -12.74 0.34 -10.41
N SER A 123 -13.36 -0.05 -11.53
CA SER A 123 -13.52 -1.44 -11.96
C SER A 123 -12.21 -2.14 -12.33
N ASP A 124 -11.15 -1.39 -12.62
CA ASP A 124 -9.85 -1.96 -12.93
C ASP A 124 -9.27 -2.65 -11.70
N ARG A 125 -8.97 -3.93 -11.81
CA ARG A 125 -8.41 -4.69 -10.69
C ARG A 125 -6.92 -4.38 -10.47
N GLN A 126 -6.23 -3.99 -11.54
CA GLN A 126 -4.80 -3.74 -11.56
C GLN A 126 -4.47 -2.61 -12.53
N TRP A 127 -3.43 -1.85 -12.23
CA TRP A 127 -2.88 -0.83 -13.11
C TRP A 127 -1.62 -1.39 -13.77
N LYS A 128 -1.67 -1.53 -15.10
CA LYS A 128 -0.51 -1.92 -15.90
C LYS A 128 0.28 -0.67 -16.23
N ILE A 129 1.15 -0.22 -15.34
CA ILE A 129 1.91 1.02 -15.53
C ILE A 129 3.37 0.68 -15.34
N ARG A 130 4.22 1.04 -16.29
CA ARG A 130 5.66 0.76 -16.22
C ARG A 130 6.46 1.83 -16.94
N PHE A 131 7.76 1.93 -16.66
CA PHE A 131 8.66 2.71 -17.52
C PHE A 131 8.89 1.97 -18.83
N ASP A 132 9.27 2.71 -19.88
CA ASP A 132 9.63 2.10 -21.15
C ASP A 132 10.79 1.10 -20.95
N PRO A 133 10.59 -0.21 -21.24
CA PRO A 133 11.64 -1.22 -21.10
C PRO A 133 12.82 -1.01 -22.07
N GLU A 134 12.65 -0.23 -23.14
CA GLU A 134 13.71 0.12 -24.07
C GLU A 134 14.25 1.55 -23.81
N GLY A 135 13.66 2.27 -22.86
CA GLY A 135 14.00 3.65 -22.54
C GLY A 135 15.22 3.80 -21.65
N ASN A 136 15.64 5.05 -21.43
CA ASN A 136 16.85 5.39 -20.66
C ASN A 136 16.73 5.04 -19.16
N ARG A 137 15.57 4.58 -18.70
CA ARG A 137 15.29 4.23 -17.29
C ARG A 137 14.56 2.90 -17.15
N ALA A 138 14.86 1.94 -18.03
CA ALA A 138 14.30 0.59 -17.96
C ALA A 138 14.54 -0.08 -16.59
N GLY A 139 15.68 0.22 -15.94
CA GLY A 139 16.01 -0.29 -14.60
C GLY A 139 15.08 0.20 -13.48
N MET A 140 14.27 1.23 -13.71
CA MET A 140 13.19 1.59 -12.79
C MET A 140 12.12 0.50 -12.67
N ASN A 141 12.05 -0.42 -13.65
CA ASN A 141 11.17 -1.58 -13.57
C ASN A 141 11.78 -2.77 -12.80
N ASP A 142 12.99 -2.65 -12.26
CA ASP A 142 13.61 -3.72 -11.48
C ASP A 142 13.20 -3.69 -10.01
N LEU A 143 13.54 -4.75 -9.27
CA LEU A 143 13.35 -4.83 -7.84
C LEU A 143 14.64 -5.31 -7.15
N PRO A 144 15.38 -4.43 -6.44
CA PRO A 144 15.12 -3.01 -6.25
C PRO A 144 15.28 -2.17 -7.54
N PRO A 145 14.58 -1.04 -7.68
CA PRO A 145 14.62 -0.22 -8.89
C PRO A 145 15.92 0.59 -8.99
N GLU A 146 16.45 0.68 -10.20
CA GLU A 146 17.61 1.50 -10.52
C GLU A 146 17.17 2.88 -11.01
N VAL A 147 17.39 3.91 -10.18
CA VAL A 147 16.92 5.28 -10.47
C VAL A 147 17.71 5.97 -11.57
N ALA A 148 19.00 5.63 -11.70
CA ALA A 148 19.91 6.31 -12.61
C ALA A 148 19.57 6.05 -14.09
N SER A 149 19.80 7.05 -14.93
CA SER A 149 19.65 6.90 -16.38
C SER A 149 20.80 6.10 -16.99
N THR A 150 20.49 5.24 -17.95
CA THR A 150 21.44 4.34 -18.62
C THR A 150 22.16 4.96 -19.82
N ASP A 151 21.79 6.18 -20.20
CA ASP A 151 22.28 6.85 -21.40
C ASP A 151 23.72 7.39 -21.27
N GLY A 152 24.32 7.27 -20.08
CA GLY A 152 25.70 7.65 -19.80
C GLY A 152 25.97 9.15 -19.94
N THR A 153 24.94 9.99 -20.09
CA THR A 153 25.11 11.44 -20.21
C THR A 153 25.32 12.10 -18.86
N CYS A 154 24.88 11.45 -17.78
CA CYS A 154 25.10 11.92 -16.43
C CYS A 154 26.01 10.98 -15.62
N ASN A 155 27.25 11.42 -15.38
CA ASN A 155 28.28 10.64 -14.66
C ASN A 155 28.17 10.75 -13.12
N ARG A 156 26.97 10.96 -12.57
CA ARG A 156 26.74 11.06 -11.13
C ARG A 156 25.77 9.97 -10.67
N ASP A 157 25.99 9.45 -9.47
CA ASP A 157 25.08 8.48 -8.85
C ASP A 157 23.67 9.07 -8.73
N ARG A 158 22.65 8.23 -9.00
CA ARG A 158 21.22 8.60 -8.94
C ARG A 158 20.89 9.85 -9.76
N CYS A 159 21.52 9.99 -10.92
CA CYS A 159 21.20 11.04 -11.87
C CYS A 159 20.17 10.60 -12.90
N VAL A 160 19.16 11.44 -13.13
CA VAL A 160 18.10 11.19 -14.10
C VAL A 160 18.25 12.14 -15.28
N THR A 161 18.38 11.58 -16.47
CA THR A 161 18.32 12.31 -17.74
C THR A 161 16.87 12.40 -18.21
N LEU A 162 16.33 13.61 -18.23
CA LEU A 162 14.95 13.88 -18.66
C LEU A 162 14.80 13.88 -20.18
N ILE A 163 15.79 14.47 -20.87
CA ILE A 163 15.85 14.55 -22.32
C ILE A 163 17.26 14.13 -22.72
N SER A 164 17.37 13.00 -23.41
CA SER A 164 18.68 12.49 -23.80
C SER A 164 19.29 13.34 -24.91
N ARG A 165 20.62 13.28 -25.03
CA ARG A 165 21.32 13.97 -26.14
C ARG A 165 20.85 13.45 -27.49
N ARG A 166 20.59 12.14 -27.59
CA ARG A 166 20.06 11.51 -28.80
C ARG A 166 18.70 12.08 -29.14
N THR A 167 17.81 12.21 -28.16
CA THR A 167 16.47 12.76 -28.34
C THR A 167 16.51 14.20 -28.86
N ALA A 168 17.36 15.06 -28.29
CA ALA A 168 17.56 16.43 -28.77
C ALA A 168 18.30 16.53 -30.14
N GLN A 169 18.96 15.46 -30.60
CA GLN A 169 19.48 15.38 -31.98
C GLN A 169 18.38 15.08 -32.98
N CYS A 170 17.38 14.33 -32.55
CA CYS A 170 16.33 13.80 -33.40
C CYS A 170 15.15 14.74 -33.55
N TRP A 171 14.78 15.42 -32.47
CA TRP A 171 13.56 16.20 -32.37
C TRP A 171 13.88 17.64 -32.02
N ASN A 172 13.13 18.57 -32.60
CA ASN A 172 13.30 20.00 -32.33
C ASN A 172 12.68 20.40 -31.00
N ILE A 173 13.39 20.15 -29.89
CA ILE A 173 12.96 20.53 -28.55
C ILE A 173 13.63 21.85 -28.20
N ASN A 174 12.92 22.97 -28.31
CA ASN A 174 13.52 24.28 -27.99
C ASN A 174 14.07 24.26 -26.54
N TRP A 175 15.23 24.88 -26.33
CA TRP A 175 15.83 25.07 -25.00
C TRP A 175 14.84 25.66 -23.98
N GLN A 176 13.93 26.53 -24.40
CA GLN A 176 12.88 27.05 -23.52
C GLN A 176 11.91 25.96 -23.07
N ASP A 177 11.49 25.08 -23.97
CA ASP A 177 10.59 23.96 -23.68
C ASP A 177 11.29 22.92 -22.80
N ALA A 178 12.55 22.60 -23.10
CA ALA A 178 13.38 21.72 -22.26
C ALA A 178 13.49 22.23 -20.81
N ASN A 179 13.68 23.54 -20.62
CA ASN A 179 13.68 24.16 -19.30
C ASN A 179 12.30 24.11 -18.62
N GLN A 180 11.21 24.25 -19.36
CA GLN A 180 9.85 24.13 -18.81
C GLN A 180 9.56 22.70 -18.36
N ILE A 181 9.94 21.70 -19.17
CA ILE A 181 9.84 20.28 -18.82
C ILE A 181 10.62 20.00 -17.54
N TYR A 182 11.87 20.48 -17.43
CA TYR A 182 12.66 20.36 -16.20
C TYR A 182 11.94 20.96 -14.98
N LYS A 183 11.43 22.19 -15.08
CA LYS A 183 10.74 22.86 -13.96
C LYS A 183 9.48 22.11 -13.55
N LEU A 184 8.67 21.69 -14.52
CA LEU A 184 7.44 20.95 -14.26
C LEU A 184 7.76 19.59 -13.63
N TYR A 185 8.78 18.90 -14.12
CA TYR A 185 9.25 17.63 -13.58
C TYR A 185 9.62 17.76 -12.10
N VAL A 186 10.45 18.76 -11.75
CA VAL A 186 10.81 19.04 -10.36
C VAL A 186 9.58 19.34 -9.51
N GLN A 187 8.65 20.15 -10.01
CA GLN A 187 7.42 20.50 -9.28
C GLN A 187 6.53 19.29 -9.00
N ILE A 188 6.28 18.44 -10.00
CA ILE A 188 5.43 17.25 -9.87
C ILE A 188 6.04 16.28 -8.86
N TYR A 189 7.29 15.89 -9.06
CA TYR A 189 7.91 14.89 -8.20
C TYR A 189 8.18 15.41 -6.78
N LYS A 190 8.36 16.73 -6.61
CA LYS A 190 8.38 17.36 -5.29
C LYS A 190 7.02 17.26 -4.59
N LEU A 191 5.93 17.55 -5.30
CA LEU A 191 4.57 17.40 -4.77
C LEU A 191 4.27 15.95 -4.41
N LEU A 192 4.63 15.00 -5.28
CA LEU A 192 4.46 13.58 -5.04
C LEU A 192 5.22 13.11 -3.80
N GLY A 193 6.48 13.54 -3.66
CA GLY A 193 7.27 13.27 -2.46
C GLY A 193 6.64 13.85 -1.20
N GLN A 194 6.09 15.08 -1.25
CA GLN A 194 5.39 15.67 -0.10
C GLN A 194 4.13 14.89 0.29
N VAL A 195 3.34 14.47 -0.69
CA VAL A 195 2.14 13.66 -0.48
C VAL A 195 2.51 12.32 0.15
N GLU A 196 3.52 11.64 -0.38
CA GLU A 196 3.96 10.35 0.12
C GLU A 196 4.57 10.45 1.53
N SER A 197 5.39 11.47 1.79
CA SER A 197 5.94 11.76 3.14
C SER A 197 4.83 11.88 4.19
N ALA A 198 3.79 12.64 3.85
CA ALA A 198 2.67 12.90 4.74
C ALA A 198 1.88 11.60 5.01
N GLN A 199 1.65 10.79 3.97
CA GLN A 199 0.96 9.51 4.11
C GLN A 199 1.75 8.51 4.95
N TYR A 200 3.05 8.38 4.69
CA TYR A 200 3.92 7.52 5.49
C TYR A 200 4.01 7.97 6.95
N SER A 201 4.11 9.28 7.20
CA SER A 201 4.11 9.86 8.56
C SER A 201 2.82 9.54 9.31
N VAL A 202 1.67 9.67 8.64
CA VAL A 202 0.37 9.31 9.20
C VAL A 202 0.31 7.81 9.50
N LEU A 203 0.68 6.94 8.55
CA LEU A 203 0.69 5.49 8.76
C LEU A 203 1.61 5.10 9.92
N ASN A 204 2.85 5.60 9.94
CA ASN A 204 3.83 5.35 11.00
C ASN A 204 3.28 5.73 12.39
N ARG A 205 2.63 6.89 12.50
CA ARG A 205 1.99 7.32 13.75
C ARG A 205 0.84 6.41 14.18
N LEU A 206 0.04 5.93 13.23
CA LEU A 206 -1.12 5.09 13.50
C LEU A 206 -0.75 3.65 13.84
N ALA A 207 0.24 3.10 13.13
CA ALA A 207 0.67 1.71 13.23
C ALA A 207 1.52 1.42 14.47
N ARG A 208 2.37 2.34 14.94
CA ARG A 208 3.32 2.12 16.07
C ARG A 208 2.70 1.53 17.34
N GLU A 209 1.47 1.89 17.66
CA GLU A 209 0.77 1.40 18.86
C GLU A 209 -0.45 0.53 18.52
N HIS A 210 -0.74 0.32 17.23
CA HIS A 210 -1.97 -0.31 16.74
C HIS A 210 -3.22 0.27 17.43
N ASN A 211 -3.25 1.59 17.56
CA ASN A 211 -4.26 2.30 18.34
C ASN A 211 -5.67 2.09 17.77
N PHE A 212 -5.80 1.91 16.46
CA PHE A 212 -7.10 1.62 15.85
C PHE A 212 -7.59 0.23 16.18
N LEU A 213 -6.72 -0.79 16.16
CA LEU A 213 -7.06 -2.12 16.65
C LEU A 213 -7.54 -2.04 18.10
N LYS A 214 -6.78 -1.38 18.99
CA LYS A 214 -7.14 -1.30 20.42
C LYS A 214 -8.47 -0.59 20.65
N LYS A 215 -8.63 0.60 20.06
CA LYS A 215 -9.83 1.43 20.24
C LYS A 215 -11.06 0.78 19.62
N SER A 216 -10.94 0.17 18.44
CA SER A 216 -12.04 -0.51 17.77
C SER A 216 -12.52 -1.73 18.56
N TYR A 217 -11.60 -2.50 19.14
CA TYR A 217 -11.97 -3.61 20.02
C TYR A 217 -12.69 -3.11 21.28
N TRP A 218 -12.10 -2.10 21.94
CA TRP A 218 -12.67 -1.49 23.14
C TRP A 218 -14.07 -0.89 22.90
N LEU A 219 -14.31 -0.23 21.77
CA LEU A 219 -15.62 0.34 21.42
C LEU A 219 -16.73 -0.71 21.32
N ASN A 220 -16.40 -1.94 20.93
CA ASN A 220 -17.37 -3.03 20.77
C ASN A 220 -17.62 -3.81 22.07
N MET A 221 -16.62 -3.90 22.94
CA MET A 221 -16.72 -4.68 24.18
C MET A 221 -17.04 -3.81 25.41
N GLY A 222 -16.43 -2.64 25.51
CA GLY A 222 -16.52 -1.75 26.66
C GLY A 222 -15.85 -2.30 27.94
N GLY A 223 -15.61 -1.41 28.90
CA GLY A 223 -15.05 -1.77 30.21
C GLY A 223 -13.53 -1.92 30.26
N ASP A 224 -12.98 -2.04 31.47
CA ASP A 224 -11.54 -2.05 31.72
C ASP A 224 -10.86 -3.33 31.22
N THR A 225 -11.56 -4.46 31.24
CA THR A 225 -11.01 -5.73 30.74
C THR A 225 -10.81 -5.74 29.24
N ALA A 226 -11.65 -5.04 28.48
CA ALA A 226 -11.52 -4.95 27.03
C ALA A 226 -10.20 -4.30 26.59
N LEU A 227 -9.61 -3.42 27.40
CA LEU A 227 -8.30 -2.83 27.10
C LEU A 227 -7.17 -3.86 27.17
N ARG A 228 -7.21 -4.76 28.16
CA ARG A 228 -6.22 -5.84 28.29
C ARG A 228 -6.37 -6.86 27.16
N GLU A 229 -7.61 -7.24 26.85
CA GLU A 229 -7.91 -8.16 25.75
C GLU A 229 -7.50 -7.55 24.39
N ALA A 230 -7.67 -6.23 24.22
CA ALA A 230 -7.18 -5.52 23.05
C ALA A 230 -5.63 -5.54 22.95
N GLU A 231 -4.91 -5.49 24.07
CA GLU A 231 -3.46 -5.62 24.07
C GLU A 231 -3.00 -7.01 23.64
N ASP A 232 -3.73 -8.07 24.02
CA ASP A 232 -3.46 -9.44 23.55
C ASP A 232 -3.61 -9.53 22.02
N ALA A 233 -4.67 -8.90 21.46
CA ALA A 233 -4.86 -8.78 20.01
C ALA A 233 -3.70 -8.05 19.33
N VAL A 234 -3.23 -6.95 19.91
CA VAL A 234 -2.07 -6.22 19.37
C VAL A 234 -0.81 -7.05 19.47
N THR A 235 -0.59 -7.77 20.58
CA THR A 235 0.60 -8.60 20.78
C THR A 235 0.69 -9.74 19.77
N SER A 236 -0.44 -10.30 19.35
CA SER A 236 -0.47 -11.33 18.31
C SER A 236 -0.32 -10.77 16.88
N PHE A 237 -0.78 -9.54 16.64
CA PHE A 237 -0.69 -8.86 15.35
C PHE A 237 0.70 -8.26 15.05
N ARG A 238 1.32 -7.68 16.09
CA ARG A 238 2.57 -6.92 16.03
C ARG A 238 3.74 -7.62 15.32
N PRO A 239 4.03 -8.92 15.56
CA PRO A 239 5.18 -9.58 14.94
C PRO A 239 5.13 -9.60 13.42
N ALA A 240 3.92 -9.60 12.84
CA ALA A 240 3.73 -9.53 11.41
C ALA A 240 3.72 -8.07 10.91
N ALA A 241 3.08 -7.16 11.65
CA ALA A 241 2.81 -5.80 11.19
C ALA A 241 3.96 -4.80 11.39
N ASP A 242 4.72 -4.89 12.48
CA ASP A 242 5.75 -3.88 12.81
C ASP A 242 6.87 -3.80 11.77
N SER A 243 7.20 -4.95 11.17
CA SER A 243 8.21 -5.02 10.11
C SER A 243 7.79 -4.27 8.83
N PHE A 244 6.49 -4.02 8.62
CA PHE A 244 5.99 -3.36 7.41
C PHE A 244 6.64 -2.01 7.18
N LEU A 245 6.68 -1.15 8.21
CA LEU A 245 7.22 0.20 8.08
C LEU A 245 8.70 0.17 7.74
N GLU A 246 9.45 -0.83 8.21
CA GLU A 246 10.87 -1.00 7.90
C GLU A 246 11.10 -1.39 6.44
N GLN A 247 10.16 -2.13 5.85
CA GLN A 247 10.23 -2.63 4.47
C GLN A 247 9.69 -1.66 3.41
N VAL A 248 9.39 -0.41 3.78
CA VAL A 248 9.03 0.67 2.84
C VAL A 248 10.29 1.46 2.46
N ASP A 249 10.63 1.46 1.18
CA ASP A 249 11.79 2.14 0.64
C ASP A 249 11.40 3.27 -0.32
N PHE A 250 12.04 4.42 -0.17
CA PHE A 250 11.84 5.58 -1.02
C PHE A 250 13.02 5.76 -1.96
N HIS A 251 12.72 5.94 -3.23
CA HIS A 251 13.71 6.08 -4.29
C HIS A 251 13.73 7.51 -4.78
N CYS A 252 14.91 8.15 -4.75
CA CYS A 252 15.08 9.56 -5.04
C CYS A 252 16.25 9.81 -6.01
N ALA A 253 16.06 10.74 -6.93
CA ALA A 253 17.09 11.23 -7.85
C ALA A 253 17.84 12.41 -7.21
N GLN A 254 19.17 12.37 -7.19
CA GLN A 254 19.99 13.45 -6.62
C GLN A 254 20.30 14.55 -7.63
N TYR A 255 20.36 14.17 -8.91
CA TYR A 255 20.72 15.06 -9.99
C TYR A 255 19.78 14.85 -11.17
N LEU A 256 19.55 15.93 -11.91
CA LEU A 256 18.77 15.93 -13.12
C LEU A 256 19.62 16.49 -14.26
N TYR A 257 19.48 15.89 -15.44
CA TYR A 257 20.14 16.34 -16.65
C TYR A 257 19.16 16.39 -17.83
N PHE A 258 19.34 17.34 -18.74
CA PHE A 258 18.45 17.48 -19.88
C PHE A 258 19.15 18.22 -21.02
N HIS A 259 18.75 17.92 -22.25
CA HIS A 259 19.24 18.54 -23.46
C HIS A 259 18.11 19.29 -24.17
N GLY A 260 18.45 20.33 -24.92
CA GLY A 260 17.52 21.04 -25.79
C GLY A 260 18.24 21.72 -26.96
N ASN A 261 17.47 22.22 -27.91
CA ASN A 261 17.93 22.88 -29.12
C ASN A 261 17.88 24.40 -28.94
N GLN A 262 19.02 25.05 -29.14
CA GLN A 262 19.10 26.51 -29.20
C GLN A 262 19.31 26.96 -30.65
N LEU A 263 18.44 27.86 -31.11
CA LEU A 263 18.55 28.49 -32.42
C LEU A 263 19.87 29.25 -32.54
N GLN A 264 20.60 28.99 -33.62
CA GLN A 264 21.77 29.77 -33.98
C GLN A 264 21.45 30.75 -35.11
N PRO A 265 22.12 31.92 -35.14
CA PRO A 265 21.98 32.87 -36.24
C PRO A 265 22.60 32.38 -37.58
N ARG A 266 23.11 31.14 -37.63
CA ARG A 266 23.75 30.55 -38.82
C ARG A 266 22.76 29.64 -39.54
N TRP A 267 22.55 29.89 -40.83
CA TRP A 267 21.59 29.15 -41.67
C TRP A 267 22.04 27.71 -41.97
N GLU A 268 23.34 27.42 -41.93
CA GLU A 268 23.94 26.10 -42.23
C GLU A 268 23.76 25.07 -41.09
N GLN A 269 23.65 25.55 -39.86
CA GLN A 269 23.37 24.75 -38.66
C GLN A 269 22.38 25.52 -37.79
N PRO A 270 21.07 25.46 -38.10
CA PRO A 270 20.09 26.32 -37.45
C PRO A 270 19.95 26.04 -35.95
N TYR A 271 20.43 24.89 -35.47
CA TYR A 271 20.33 24.50 -34.06
C TYR A 271 21.65 23.92 -33.54
N VAL A 272 21.98 24.28 -32.30
CA VAL A 272 22.99 23.57 -31.50
C VAL A 272 22.30 22.98 -30.28
N ILE A 273 22.73 21.77 -29.93
CA ILE A 273 22.25 21.11 -28.71
C ILE A 273 23.00 21.69 -27.54
N VAL A 274 22.23 22.19 -26.59
CA VAL A 274 22.71 22.77 -25.34
C VAL A 274 22.19 21.94 -24.18
N ALA A 275 22.97 21.94 -23.11
CA ALA A 275 22.65 21.31 -21.85
C ALA A 275 23.23 22.19 -20.73
N PRO A 276 22.78 22.02 -19.48
CA PRO A 276 23.44 22.65 -18.34
C PRO A 276 24.92 22.22 -18.26
N ASP A 277 25.79 23.13 -17.80
CA ASP A 277 27.23 22.85 -17.64
C ASP A 277 27.49 21.71 -16.65
N GLU A 278 26.63 21.56 -15.65
CA GLU A 278 26.62 20.46 -14.69
C GLU A 278 25.22 19.90 -14.46
N PRO A 279 25.09 18.62 -14.04
CA PRO A 279 23.84 18.07 -13.55
C PRO A 279 23.22 18.95 -12.47
N GLN A 280 21.96 19.31 -12.67
CA GLN A 280 21.24 20.21 -11.79
C GLN A 280 20.77 19.43 -10.57
N GLY A 281 21.11 19.91 -9.37
CA GLY A 281 20.45 19.43 -8.16
C GLY A 281 19.02 19.96 -8.12
N PRO A 282 18.03 19.17 -7.71
CA PRO A 282 16.70 19.70 -7.43
C PRO A 282 16.85 20.66 -6.24
N ASP A 283 16.79 21.97 -6.47
CA ASP A 283 17.02 23.04 -5.49
C ASP A 283 16.65 22.62 -4.06
N LYS A 284 17.67 22.34 -3.23
CA LYS A 284 17.61 21.85 -1.83
C LYS A 284 16.19 21.51 -1.36
N TRP A 285 15.58 20.47 -1.93
CA TRP A 285 14.33 19.99 -1.39
C TRP A 285 14.65 19.24 -0.11
N SER A 286 14.27 19.83 1.01
CA SER A 286 14.27 19.18 2.31
C SER A 286 12.83 18.71 2.54
N PRO A 287 12.50 17.43 2.29
CA PRO A 287 11.20 16.92 2.69
C PRO A 287 11.09 17.02 4.21
N GLU A 288 10.09 17.72 4.73
CA GLU A 288 9.74 17.57 6.14
C GLU A 288 9.19 16.14 6.37
N GLY A 289 9.64 15.47 7.43
CA GLY A 289 9.18 14.12 7.80
C GLY A 289 10.12 12.97 7.42
N GLY A 290 9.64 11.73 7.59
CA GLY A 290 10.45 10.50 7.58
C GLY A 290 11.10 10.09 6.25
N LEU A 291 11.00 10.91 5.20
CA LEU A 291 11.72 10.73 3.94
C LEU A 291 13.23 11.04 4.06
N MET A 292 13.60 12.02 4.89
CA MET A 292 15.01 12.36 5.11
C MET A 292 15.75 11.18 5.77
N ASP A 293 15.16 10.60 6.81
CA ASP A 293 15.70 9.43 7.52
C ASP A 293 15.78 8.14 6.67
N ARG A 294 15.21 8.14 5.46
CA ARG A 294 15.08 6.97 4.56
C ARG A 294 15.85 7.13 3.24
N GLY A 295 16.84 8.03 3.19
CA GLY A 295 17.79 8.10 2.08
C GLY A 295 17.40 9.02 0.92
N CYS A 296 16.42 9.90 1.13
CA CYS A 296 16.02 10.96 0.20
C CYS A 296 16.55 12.35 0.60
N ASP A 297 17.60 12.42 1.41
CA ASP A 297 18.23 13.68 1.81
C ASP A 297 18.67 14.52 0.61
N GLY A 298 17.94 15.61 0.34
CA GLY A 298 18.22 16.53 -0.75
C GLY A 298 17.95 15.99 -2.16
N GLY A 299 17.35 14.80 -2.30
CA GLY A 299 17.04 14.17 -3.59
C GLY A 299 15.55 14.25 -3.94
N LEU A 300 15.22 14.43 -5.22
CA LEU A 300 13.85 14.48 -5.72
C LEU A 300 13.21 13.08 -5.73
N PHE A 301 12.06 12.93 -5.07
CA PHE A 301 11.27 11.70 -5.06
C PHE A 301 11.04 11.13 -6.47
N GLN A 302 11.06 9.81 -6.63
CA GLN A 302 10.80 9.12 -7.88
C GLN A 302 9.70 8.07 -7.73
N LEU A 303 9.85 7.17 -6.76
CA LEU A 303 8.84 6.16 -6.44
C LEU A 303 9.06 5.62 -5.02
N VAL A 304 8.10 4.83 -4.55
CA VAL A 304 8.18 4.06 -3.32
C VAL A 304 8.01 2.57 -3.62
N THR A 305 8.79 1.72 -2.98
CA THR A 305 8.65 0.25 -3.05
C THR A 305 8.37 -0.33 -1.68
N VAL A 306 7.75 -1.51 -1.66
CA VAL A 306 7.58 -2.32 -0.46
C VAL A 306 8.13 -3.71 -0.76
N GLU A 307 8.88 -4.28 0.17
CA GLU A 307 9.49 -5.61 -0.02
C GLU A 307 8.40 -6.67 -0.34
N PRO A 308 8.57 -7.52 -1.37
CA PRO A 308 7.57 -8.54 -1.70
C PRO A 308 7.35 -9.55 -0.58
N SER A 309 8.36 -9.76 0.27
CA SER A 309 8.28 -10.70 1.40
C SER A 309 7.14 -10.30 2.35
N ILE A 310 7.05 -9.01 2.70
CA ILE A 310 6.02 -8.51 3.62
C ILE A 310 4.66 -8.45 2.94
N LEU A 311 4.60 -8.09 1.65
CA LEU A 311 3.35 -8.09 0.89
C LEU A 311 2.78 -9.50 0.73
N ASN A 312 3.62 -10.52 0.56
CA ASN A 312 3.21 -11.92 0.59
C ASN A 312 2.72 -12.33 1.97
N GLY A 313 3.36 -11.85 3.04
CA GLY A 313 2.89 -12.03 4.42
C GLY A 313 1.51 -11.42 4.64
N MET A 314 1.27 -10.21 4.13
CA MET A 314 -0.03 -9.54 4.17
C MET A 314 -1.09 -10.30 3.37
N ALA A 315 -0.75 -10.82 2.19
CA ALA A 315 -1.67 -11.60 1.37
C ALA A 315 -2.01 -12.97 1.99
N ALA A 316 -1.04 -13.59 2.67
CA ALA A 316 -1.27 -14.80 3.47
C ALA A 316 -2.18 -14.50 4.66
N GLY A 317 -2.08 -13.30 5.23
CA GLY A 317 -2.94 -12.79 6.27
C GLY A 317 -2.31 -12.84 7.65
N TRP A 318 -2.41 -11.73 8.34
CA TRP A 318 -1.87 -11.52 9.68
C TRP A 318 -2.87 -11.97 10.75
N PRO A 319 -2.41 -12.64 11.81
CA PRO A 319 -3.28 -13.07 12.89
C PRO A 319 -3.58 -11.90 13.84
N ALA A 320 -4.83 -11.81 14.28
CA ALA A 320 -5.22 -11.02 15.45
C ALA A 320 -6.00 -11.96 16.39
N GLU A 321 -5.38 -12.34 17.50
CA GLU A 321 -5.93 -13.25 18.50
C GLU A 321 -6.04 -12.54 19.84
N THR A 322 -7.20 -12.64 20.47
CA THR A 322 -7.37 -12.21 21.86
C THR A 322 -7.97 -13.32 22.70
N ARG A 323 -7.57 -13.31 23.97
CA ARG A 323 -8.18 -14.12 25.00
C ARG A 323 -9.14 -13.24 25.73
N TRP A 324 -10.35 -13.75 25.93
CA TRP A 324 -11.36 -13.00 26.64
C TRP A 324 -11.69 -13.67 27.97
N THR A 325 -12.15 -12.85 28.91
CA THR A 325 -12.67 -13.33 30.18
C THR A 325 -14.18 -13.31 30.14
N LEU A 326 -14.84 -14.38 30.60
CA LEU A 326 -16.29 -14.40 30.74
C LEU A 326 -16.69 -13.36 31.79
N ASN A 327 -17.21 -12.22 31.31
CA ASN A 327 -17.63 -11.03 32.05
C ASN A 327 -17.25 -11.00 33.56
N PRO A 328 -16.23 -10.21 33.97
CA PRO A 328 -15.79 -10.11 35.36
C PRO A 328 -16.85 -9.64 36.36
N GLN A 329 -17.90 -8.96 35.88
CA GLN A 329 -18.97 -8.35 36.67
C GLN A 329 -20.36 -8.97 36.42
N GLY A 330 -20.48 -10.04 35.60
CA GLY A 330 -21.79 -10.54 35.15
C GLY A 330 -21.91 -12.06 34.94
N GLU A 331 -23.16 -12.48 34.75
CA GLU A 331 -23.78 -13.82 34.77
C GLU A 331 -23.12 -14.97 33.97
N ALA A 332 -21.97 -14.75 33.32
CA ALA A 332 -21.30 -15.71 32.44
C ALA A 332 -20.02 -16.30 33.04
N LYS A 333 -19.45 -15.69 34.10
CA LYS A 333 -18.26 -16.23 34.79
C LYS A 333 -18.56 -17.56 35.48
N TYR A 334 -19.74 -17.65 36.07
CA TYR A 334 -20.21 -18.85 36.76
C TYR A 334 -21.42 -19.41 36.03
N ASN A 335 -21.45 -20.72 35.82
CA ASN A 335 -22.68 -21.38 35.36
C ASN A 335 -23.73 -21.45 36.49
N TYR A 336 -24.92 -21.95 36.18
CA TYR A 336 -25.99 -22.20 37.16
C TYR A 336 -25.54 -22.96 38.43
N TRP A 337 -24.53 -23.84 38.34
CA TRP A 337 -23.98 -24.60 39.47
C TRP A 337 -22.81 -23.92 40.17
N ASN A 338 -22.59 -22.62 39.93
CA ASN A 338 -21.51 -21.83 40.48
C ASN A 338 -20.10 -22.34 40.11
N VAL A 339 -19.97 -23.05 38.98
CA VAL A 339 -18.67 -23.45 38.45
C VAL A 339 -18.06 -22.27 37.70
N ASP A 340 -16.87 -21.87 38.12
CA ASP A 340 -16.06 -20.85 37.44
C ASP A 340 -15.60 -21.37 36.08
N LEU A 341 -16.24 -20.88 35.03
CA LEU A 341 -16.00 -21.28 33.66
C LEU A 341 -14.63 -20.78 33.16
N ASP A 342 -14.17 -19.60 33.61
CA ASP A 342 -12.85 -19.07 33.26
C ASP A 342 -11.76 -20.00 33.79
N ASN A 343 -11.80 -20.32 35.08
CA ASN A 343 -10.81 -21.23 35.69
C ASN A 343 -10.86 -22.64 35.09
N THR A 344 -12.06 -23.11 34.73
CA THR A 344 -12.23 -24.43 34.10
C THR A 344 -11.66 -24.47 32.69
N MET A 345 -11.88 -23.42 31.88
CA MET A 345 -11.34 -23.31 30.53
C MET A 345 -9.82 -23.02 30.51
N LEU A 346 -9.31 -22.28 31.50
CA LEU A 346 -7.87 -22.04 31.66
C LEU A 346 -7.11 -23.32 31.97
N ARG A 347 -7.70 -24.25 32.74
CA ARG A 347 -7.12 -25.58 33.02
C ARG A 347 -7.05 -26.50 31.79
N LEU A 348 -7.75 -26.17 30.70
CA LEU A 348 -7.67 -26.86 29.42
C LEU A 348 -6.62 -26.24 28.48
N ASP A 349 -5.63 -25.54 29.04
CA ASP A 349 -4.42 -24.98 28.42
C ASP A 349 -4.61 -23.92 27.31
N ARG A 350 -5.85 -23.50 27.01
CA ARG A 350 -6.10 -22.55 25.93
C ARG A 350 -7.03 -21.38 26.26
N GLY A 351 -7.79 -21.46 27.35
CA GLY A 351 -8.75 -20.42 27.73
C GLY A 351 -9.80 -20.10 26.64
N PRO A 352 -10.74 -19.18 26.91
CA PRO A 352 -11.63 -18.65 25.89
C PRO A 352 -10.83 -17.74 24.95
N ARG A 353 -10.87 -18.03 23.65
CA ARG A 353 -10.17 -17.22 22.64
C ARG A 353 -11.01 -17.00 21.39
N VAL A 354 -10.78 -15.85 20.77
CA VAL A 354 -11.28 -15.50 19.43
C VAL A 354 -10.08 -15.11 18.58
N ARG A 355 -10.17 -15.39 17.29
CA ARG A 355 -9.08 -15.14 16.35
C ARG A 355 -9.69 -14.63 15.06
N ALA A 356 -9.02 -13.67 14.45
CA ALA A 356 -9.27 -13.25 13.08
C ALA A 356 -7.96 -13.42 12.32
N ARG A 357 -8.02 -13.94 11.09
CA ARG A 357 -6.91 -13.79 10.15
C ARG A 357 -7.31 -12.74 9.14
N ILE A 358 -6.48 -11.73 8.95
CA ILE A 358 -6.80 -10.65 8.04
C ILE A 358 -5.72 -10.45 7.00
N ALA A 359 -6.12 -10.50 5.74
CA ALA A 359 -5.21 -10.36 4.62
C ALA A 359 -5.44 -9.03 3.91
N VAL A 360 -4.34 -8.44 3.45
CA VAL A 360 -4.37 -7.39 2.44
C VAL A 360 -3.72 -7.99 1.20
N ALA A 361 -4.53 -8.20 0.17
CA ALA A 361 -4.06 -8.79 -1.07
C ALA A 361 -4.40 -7.86 -2.23
N GLY A 362 -3.41 -7.64 -3.08
CA GLY A 362 -3.63 -7.04 -4.39
C GLY A 362 -4.39 -8.01 -5.30
N PHE A 363 -5.17 -7.48 -6.25
CA PHE A 363 -5.61 -8.31 -7.37
C PHE A 363 -4.44 -8.58 -8.32
N GLY A 364 -3.95 -9.82 -8.34
CA GLY A 364 -2.85 -10.24 -9.22
C GLY A 364 -2.13 -11.47 -8.67
N THR A 365 -1.16 -11.98 -9.41
CA THR A 365 -0.28 -13.09 -8.97
C THR A 365 1.00 -12.62 -8.29
N GLN A 366 1.31 -11.32 -8.36
CA GLN A 366 2.52 -10.73 -7.79
C GLN A 366 2.17 -9.76 -6.66
N ALA A 367 2.84 -9.92 -5.53
CA ALA A 367 2.74 -9.05 -4.38
C ALA A 367 3.73 -7.89 -4.55
N SER A 368 3.34 -6.86 -5.29
CA SER A 368 4.21 -5.74 -5.65
C SER A 368 3.46 -4.41 -5.71
N VAL A 369 3.99 -3.35 -5.08
CA VAL A 369 3.48 -1.97 -5.27
C VAL A 369 4.02 -1.36 -6.59
N TRP A 370 5.08 -1.97 -7.14
CA TRP A 370 5.80 -1.62 -8.38
C TRP A 370 6.67 -2.84 -8.78
N PRO A 371 6.97 -3.16 -10.06
CA PRO A 371 6.81 -2.39 -11.30
C PRO A 371 5.54 -2.64 -12.11
N ASP A 372 5.02 -3.87 -12.20
CA ASP A 372 3.88 -4.18 -13.07
C ASP A 372 3.37 -5.61 -12.78
N PRO A 373 2.07 -5.82 -12.55
CA PRO A 373 1.03 -4.81 -12.40
C PRO A 373 0.97 -4.27 -10.98
N THR A 374 0.63 -3.00 -10.83
CA THR A 374 0.34 -2.42 -9.52
C THR A 374 -1.10 -2.77 -9.13
N PRO A 375 -1.32 -3.64 -8.14
CA PRO A 375 -2.65 -4.14 -7.86
C PRO A 375 -3.43 -3.15 -6.98
N LYS A 376 -4.76 -3.17 -7.10
CA LYS A 376 -5.59 -2.58 -6.06
C LYS A 376 -5.66 -3.52 -4.87
N TYR A 377 -5.18 -3.05 -3.74
CA TYR A 377 -5.18 -3.80 -2.49
C TYR A 377 -6.57 -3.78 -1.88
N GLN A 378 -7.01 -4.96 -1.44
CA GLN A 378 -8.25 -5.13 -0.70
C GLN A 378 -8.00 -5.89 0.59
N VAL A 379 -8.71 -5.45 1.62
CA VAL A 379 -8.75 -6.14 2.91
C VAL A 379 -9.73 -7.31 2.82
N ARG A 380 -9.29 -8.50 3.23
CA ARG A 380 -10.09 -9.71 3.35
C ARG A 380 -9.99 -10.27 4.76
N LEU A 381 -11.12 -10.36 5.42
CA LEU A 381 -11.24 -10.93 6.75
C LEU A 381 -11.61 -12.43 6.66
N TYR A 382 -10.91 -13.23 7.45
CA TYR A 382 -11.18 -14.65 7.67
C TYR A 382 -11.44 -14.86 9.18
N PRO A 383 -12.72 -14.83 9.60
CA PRO A 383 -13.11 -15.00 11.00
C PRO A 383 -12.80 -16.40 11.57
#